data_AF-A0A968X3K5-F1
#
_entry.id   AF-A0A968X3K5-F1
#
_cell.length_a   1.000
_cell.length_b   1.000
_cell.length_c   1.000
_cell.angle_alpha   90.00
_cell.angle_beta   90.00
_cell.angle_gamma   90.00
#
_symmetry.space_group_name_H-M   'P 1'
#
loop_
_entity.id
_entity.type
_entity.pdbx_description
1 polymer ?
#
loop_
_entity_poly.entity_id
_entity_poly.type
_entity_poly.pdbx_seq_one_letter_code
_entity_poly.pdbx_strand_id
1 'polypeptide(L)' 'MAKTFGLGRGLDALIPANEPETPTTENEQRTGTIEVALDQIRTNPHQPRLKRSQEDLNLDELAASIKEHGVIQP' A
#
# COMPACT_ATOMS: atom_id res chain seq x y z
N MET A 1 -3.79 -44.85 1.14
CA MET A 1 -3.98 -43.67 0.26
C MET A 1 -5.28 -43.00 0.63
N ALA A 2 -5.22 -41.82 1.24
CA ALA A 2 -6.40 -41.09 1.69
C ALA A 2 -7.06 -40.41 0.48
N LYS A 3 -8.33 -40.72 0.24
CA LYS A 3 -9.11 -40.19 -0.88
C LYS A 3 -9.64 -38.80 -0.51
N THR A 4 -9.14 -37.77 -1.16
CA THR A 4 -9.61 -36.39 -0.97
C THR A 4 -10.99 -36.24 -1.61
N PHE A 5 -12.01 -35.93 -0.81
CA PHE A 5 -13.30 -35.51 -1.30
C PHE A 5 -13.24 -34.00 -1.51
N GLY A 6 -12.92 -33.56 -2.73
CA GLY A 6 -12.94 -32.15 -3.11
C GLY A 6 -14.36 -31.64 -3.40
N LEU A 7 -14.63 -30.37 -3.08
CA LEU A 7 -15.86 -29.65 -3.43
C LEU A 7 -15.90 -29.36 -4.95
N GLY A 8 -16.25 -30.37 -5.74
CA GLY A 8 -16.55 -30.20 -7.16
C GLY A 8 -15.35 -29.83 -8.05
N ARG A 9 -15.44 -30.18 -9.34
CA ARG A 9 -14.34 -30.09 -10.31
C ARG A 9 -13.96 -28.66 -10.78
N GLY A 10 -14.42 -27.64 -10.06
CA GLY A 10 -14.22 -26.23 -10.44
C GLY A 10 -13.44 -25.39 -9.43
N LEU A 11 -13.35 -25.82 -8.16
CA LEU A 11 -12.66 -25.05 -7.12
C LEU A 11 -11.13 -25.18 -7.19
N ASP A 12 -10.62 -26.35 -7.60
CA ASP A 12 -9.17 -26.57 -7.80
C ASP A 12 -8.58 -25.71 -8.94
N ALA A 13 -9.39 -25.24 -9.89
CA ALA A 13 -8.93 -24.35 -10.96
C ALA A 13 -8.76 -22.89 -10.47
N LEU A 14 -9.34 -22.54 -9.32
CA LEU A 14 -9.30 -21.20 -8.74
C LEU A 14 -8.27 -21.07 -7.61
N ILE A 15 -7.78 -22.19 -7.08
CA ILE A 15 -6.80 -22.19 -5.99
C ILE A 15 -5.47 -22.63 -6.60
N PRO A 16 -4.53 -21.70 -6.88
CA PRO A 16 -3.21 -22.06 -7.36
C PRO A 16 -2.55 -22.96 -6.33
N ALA A 17 -2.36 -24.23 -6.69
CA ALA A 17 -1.73 -25.21 -5.83
C ALA A 17 -0.24 -24.89 -5.74
N ASN A 18 0.14 -24.20 -4.65
CA ASN A 18 1.51 -24.08 -4.12
C ASN A 18 2.62 -24.37 -5.16
N GLU A 19 2.81 -23.45 -6.10
CA GLU A 19 4.07 -23.41 -6.83
C GLU A 19 5.12 -22.82 -5.88
N PRO A 20 6.24 -23.52 -5.61
CA PRO A 20 7.37 -22.87 -4.97
C PRO A 20 7.93 -21.87 -5.97
N GLU A 21 7.58 -20.60 -5.77
CA GLU A 21 8.14 -19.46 -6.49
C GLU A 21 9.68 -19.57 -6.46
N THR A 22 10.26 -19.90 -7.60
CA THR A 22 11.70 -19.80 -7.83
C THR A 22 12.09 -18.32 -7.70
N PRO A 23 13.11 -17.95 -6.91
CA PRO A 23 13.45 -16.55 -6.71
C PRO A 23 14.00 -16.01 -8.02
N THR A 24 13.15 -15.28 -8.74
CA THR A 24 13.57 -14.55 -9.93
C THR A 24 14.22 -13.29 -9.39
N THR A 25 15.55 -13.35 -9.31
CA THR A 25 16.41 -12.20 -9.10
C THR A 25 15.95 -11.07 -10.02
N GLU A 26 15.83 -9.86 -9.47
CA GLU A 26 15.48 -8.61 -10.16
C GLU A 26 13.99 -8.20 -10.22
N ASN A 27 13.23 -8.31 -9.12
CA ASN A 27 12.19 -7.30 -8.74
C ASN A 27 11.48 -7.54 -7.39
N GLU A 28 11.95 -8.47 -6.55
CA GLU A 28 11.23 -8.88 -5.33
C GLU A 28 11.44 -7.97 -4.10
N GLN A 29 11.71 -6.67 -4.26
CA GLN A 29 12.01 -5.80 -3.11
C GLN A 29 11.45 -4.38 -3.20
N ARG A 30 10.17 -4.18 -3.50
CA ARG A 30 9.45 -2.92 -3.12
C ARG A 30 7.96 -3.12 -2.78
N THR A 31 7.57 -4.29 -2.28
CA THR A 31 6.28 -4.44 -1.60
C THR A 31 6.42 -3.93 -0.16
N GLY A 32 6.61 -2.62 0.02
CA GLY A 32 6.82 -2.00 1.33
C GLY A 32 6.91 -0.47 1.25
N THR A 33 6.75 0.18 2.40
CA THR A 33 6.95 1.62 2.56
C THR A 33 8.38 2.02 2.23
N ILE A 34 8.56 3.12 1.51
CA ILE A 34 9.88 3.71 1.21
C ILE A 34 9.96 5.13 1.76
N GLU A 35 11.14 5.52 2.24
CA GLU A 35 11.42 6.91 2.58
C GLU A 35 11.83 7.68 1.32
N VAL A 36 11.30 8.89 1.16
CA VAL A 36 11.54 9.77 0.01
C VAL A 36 11.97 11.13 0.52
N ALA A 37 13.02 11.70 -0.08
CA ALA A 37 13.49 13.04 0.26
C ALA A 37 12.46 14.11 -0.17
N LEU A 38 12.28 15.15 0.65
CA LEU A 38 11.23 16.15 0.46
C LEU A 38 11.37 16.94 -0.84
N ASP A 39 12.59 17.12 -1.33
CA ASP A 39 12.91 17.80 -2.59
C ASP A 39 12.45 17.03 -3.83
N GLN A 40 12.18 15.73 -3.69
CA GLN A 40 11.62 14.89 -4.75
C GLN A 40 10.08 14.91 -4.77
N ILE A 41 9.44 15.53 -3.78
CA ILE A 41 7.98 15.59 -3.64
C ILE A 41 7.47 16.90 -4.25
N ARG A 42 6.46 16.78 -5.12
CA ARG A 42 5.75 17.93 -5.71
C ARG A 42 4.28 17.90 -5.35
N THR A 43 3.66 19.08 -5.26
CA THR A 43 2.21 19.18 -5.04
C THR A 43 1.44 18.49 -6.16
N ASN A 44 0.35 17.81 -5.83
CA ASN A 44 -0.55 17.22 -6.82
C ASN A 44 -1.20 18.34 -7.66
N PRO A 45 -0.99 18.42 -9.00
CA PRO A 45 -1.63 19.43 -9.85
C PRO A 45 -3.16 19.35 -9.87
N HIS A 46 -3.70 18.15 -9.63
CA HIS A 46 -5.14 17.89 -9.62
C HIS A 46 -5.65 17.73 -8.18
N GLN A 47 -5.34 18.69 -7.30
CA GLN A 47 -5.69 18.62 -5.88
C GLN A 47 -7.14 19.08 -5.62
N PRO A 48 -8.12 18.17 -5.45
CA PRO A 48 -9.53 18.55 -5.34
C PRO A 48 -9.85 19.28 -4.02
N ARG A 49 -9.07 19.00 -2.97
CA ARG A 49 -9.26 19.56 -1.63
C ARG A 49 -8.90 21.05 -1.51
N LEU A 50 -8.15 21.62 -2.46
CA LEU A 50 -7.84 23.06 -2.49
C LEU A 50 -9.06 23.93 -2.85
N LYS A 51 -10.19 23.31 -3.25
CA LYS A 51 -11.47 24.03 -3.34
C LYS A 51 -12.05 24.39 -1.96
N ARG A 52 -11.50 23.84 -0.86
CA ARG A 52 -11.85 24.20 0.52
C ARG A 52 -10.90 25.28 1.04
N SER A 53 -11.35 26.04 2.05
CA SER A 53 -10.52 27.04 2.71
C SER A 53 -9.29 26.38 3.37
N GLN A 54 -8.16 27.08 3.43
CA GLN A 54 -6.98 26.64 4.19
C GLN A 54 -7.30 26.43 5.68
N GLU A 55 -8.24 27.20 6.21
CA GLU A 55 -8.71 27.10 7.60
C GLU A 55 -9.49 25.79 7.84
N ASP A 56 -10.19 25.26 6.84
CA ASP A 56 -10.90 23.97 6.93
C ASP A 56 -9.95 22.77 7.05
N LEU A 57 -8.67 22.94 6.69
CA LEU A 57 -7.70 21.85 6.56
C LEU A 57 -6.89 21.59 7.84
N ASN A 58 -7.08 22.40 8.90
CA ASN A 58 -6.46 22.24 10.24
C ASN A 58 -4.95 21.86 10.18
N LEU A 59 -4.19 22.55 9.31
CA LEU A 59 -2.80 22.20 9.03
C LEU A 59 -1.89 22.34 10.26
N ASP A 60 -2.20 23.26 11.18
CA ASP A 60 -1.42 23.48 12.39
C ASP A 60 -1.53 22.29 13.37
N GLU A 61 -2.74 21.73 13.52
CA GLU A 61 -2.98 20.53 14.32
C GLU A 61 -2.26 19.32 13.72
N LEU A 62 -2.35 19.15 12.40
CA LEU A 62 -1.64 18.09 11.69
C LEU A 62 -0.12 18.22 11.85
N ALA A 63 0.42 19.44 11.75
CA ALA A 63 1.85 19.68 11.93
C ALA A 63 2.30 19.36 13.37
N ALA A 64 1.50 19.70 14.38
CA ALA A 64 1.78 19.34 15.77
C ALA A 64 1.77 17.81 15.96
N SER A 65 0.77 17.12 15.39
CA SER A 65 0.66 15.65 15.45
C SER A 65 1.83 14.94 14.78
N ILE A 66 2.24 15.38 13.58
CA ILE A 66 3.39 14.82 12.85
C ILE A 66 4.70 15.05 13.63
N LYS A 67 4.86 16.18 14.32
CA LYS A 67 6.03 16.43 15.16
C LYS A 67 6.13 15.47 16.35
N GLU A 68 5.00 15.07 16.92
CA GLU A 68 4.95 14.17 18.08
C GLU A 68 5.03 12.69 17.68
N HIS A 69 4.28 12.28 16.66
CA HIS A 69 4.08 10.87 16.31
C HIS A 69 4.71 10.44 14.98
N GLY A 70 5.20 11.39 14.18
CA GLY A 70 5.63 11.15 12.81
C GLY A 70 4.45 10.96 11.84
N VAL A 71 4.75 10.55 10.61
CA VAL A 71 3.75 10.22 9.59
C VAL A 71 3.27 8.79 9.80
N ILE A 72 2.01 8.62 10.20
CA ILE A 72 1.44 7.31 10.59
C ILE A 72 0.98 6.49 9.38
N GLN A 73 0.67 7.15 8.26
CA GLN A 73 0.25 6.50 7.02
C GLN A 73 1.15 6.93 5.86
N PRO A 74 1.89 5.99 5.24
CA PRO A 74 2.69 6.23 4.05
C PRO A 74 1.86 6.30 2.76
#